data_AF-A0A810NAG8-F1
#
_entry.id   AF-A0A810NAG8-F1
#
_cell.length_a   1.000
_cell.length_b   1.000
_cell.length_c   1.000
_cell.angle_alpha   90.00
_cell.angle_beta   90.00
_cell.angle_gamma   90.00
#
_symmetry.space_group_name_H-M   'P 1'
#
loop_
_entity.id
_entity.type
_entity.pdbx_description
1 polymer ?
#
loop_
_entity_poly.entity_id
_entity_poly.type
_entity_poly.pdbx_seq_one_letter_code
_entity_poly.pdbx_strand_id
1 'polypeptide(L)'
;MIKELGADSSVLAGYGLSPEEYNGALSAAIENIRGSMSASNADRRDFLVRIFGSMKSSGVVEDVIMPQYGDDTVYRLRVRDVGDVAVIQKGCPDGAHSSLNWSVPSWAAETYLWWICSSMNYHPGVHIAKGVGRLKKKFLSEAAPMVDGVVFYNELCGSARRPCPRSAGPLARSAELGPPPCVYVMPDAERWNWENERVLQFPRLLLQHFGVRDEDVESHVGNVGFRRGSSAVDVKITARFGPGRSTVHRS
;
A
#
# COMPACT_ATOMS: atom_id res chain seq x y z
N MET A 1 8.26 29.84 -4.21
CA MET A 1 6.89 29.93 -4.75
C MET A 1 5.81 30.17 -3.68
N ILE A 2 5.31 29.17 -2.91
CA ILE A 2 4.19 29.41 -1.95
C ILE A 2 4.56 30.32 -0.76
N LYS A 3 5.80 30.22 -0.26
CA LYS A 3 6.33 31.14 0.78
C LYS A 3 6.62 32.54 0.25
N GLU A 4 6.89 32.67 -1.05
CA GLU A 4 7.16 33.97 -1.69
C GLU A 4 5.87 34.75 -1.91
N LEU A 5 4.72 34.08 -2.10
CA LEU A 5 3.40 34.72 -2.09
C LEU A 5 3.09 35.43 -0.76
N GLY A 6 3.62 34.91 0.35
CA GLY A 6 3.46 35.54 1.66
C GLY A 6 4.18 36.87 1.82
N ALA A 7 5.05 37.24 0.88
CA ALA A 7 5.74 38.52 0.83
C ALA A 7 5.13 39.50 -0.20
N ASP A 8 4.19 39.04 -1.03
CA ASP A 8 3.53 39.89 -2.04
C ASP A 8 2.23 40.47 -1.48
N SER A 9 2.37 41.61 -0.81
CA SER A 9 1.26 42.34 -0.20
C SER A 9 0.20 42.80 -1.20
N SER A 10 0.57 43.01 -2.47
CA SER A 10 -0.34 43.47 -3.51
C SER A 10 -1.32 42.38 -3.94
N VAL A 11 -0.83 41.15 -4.07
CA VAL A 11 -1.65 39.97 -4.38
C VAL A 11 -2.54 39.62 -3.19
N LEU A 12 -1.99 39.63 -1.97
CA LEU A 12 -2.75 39.28 -0.77
C LEU A 12 -3.86 40.30 -0.46
N ALA A 13 -3.62 41.59 -0.67
CA ALA A 13 -4.64 42.63 -0.52
C ALA A 13 -5.81 42.45 -1.50
N GLY A 14 -5.55 41.94 -2.71
CA GLY A 14 -6.59 41.57 -3.67
C GLY A 14 -7.55 40.47 -3.19
N TYR A 15 -7.12 39.68 -2.20
CA TYR A 15 -7.92 38.67 -1.51
C TYR A 15 -8.30 39.07 -0.07
N GLY A 16 -8.05 40.32 0.32
CA GLY A 16 -8.38 40.84 1.65
C GLY A 16 -7.54 40.25 2.79
N LEU A 17 -6.32 39.80 2.51
CA LEU A 17 -5.42 39.20 3.49
C LEU A 17 -4.18 40.06 3.70
N SER A 18 -3.73 40.16 4.96
CA SER A 18 -2.39 40.65 5.26
C SER A 18 -1.33 39.55 5.13
N PRO A 19 -0.05 39.91 4.94
CA PRO A 19 1.07 38.97 5.00
C PRO A 19 1.14 38.16 6.31
N GLU A 20 0.80 38.77 7.44
CA GLU A 20 0.82 38.12 8.75
C GLU A 20 -0.32 37.09 8.90
N GLU A 21 -1.52 37.43 8.43
CA GLU A 21 -2.65 36.49 8.39
C GLU A 21 -2.39 35.32 7.43
N TYR A 22 -1.84 35.60 6.24
CA TYR A 22 -1.47 34.55 5.29
C TYR A 22 -0.44 33.60 5.87
N ASN A 23 0.66 34.10 6.45
CA ASN A 23 1.71 33.25 7.01
C ASN A 23 1.25 32.49 8.27
N GLY A 24 0.39 33.11 9.09
CA GLY A 24 -0.23 32.46 10.26
C GLY A 24 -1.20 31.34 9.86
N ALA A 25 -1.99 31.54 8.81
CA ALA A 25 -2.95 30.56 8.31
C ALA A 25 -2.30 29.48 7.43
N LEU A 26 -1.16 29.75 6.78
CA LEU A 26 -0.54 28.86 5.81
C LEU A 26 -0.19 27.50 6.41
N SER A 27 0.34 27.46 7.63
CA SER A 27 0.69 26.18 8.27
C SER A 27 -0.57 25.35 8.57
N ALA A 28 -1.62 25.98 9.09
CA ALA A 28 -2.90 25.31 9.35
C ALA A 28 -3.62 24.91 8.06
N ALA A 29 -3.56 25.72 7.01
CA ALA A 29 -4.10 25.40 5.68
C ALA A 29 -3.32 24.25 5.03
N ILE A 30 -1.99 24.24 5.12
CA ILE A 30 -1.15 23.12 4.65
C ILE A 30 -1.47 21.86 5.44
N GLU A 31 -1.61 21.92 6.76
CA GLU A 31 -1.95 20.76 7.58
C GLU A 31 -3.41 20.29 7.35
N ASN A 32 -4.35 21.20 7.12
CA ASN A 32 -5.72 20.86 6.72
C ASN A 32 -5.77 20.25 5.32
N ILE A 33 -5.03 20.82 4.35
CA ILE A 33 -4.87 20.26 3.00
C ILE A 33 -4.18 18.90 3.08
N ARG A 34 -3.16 18.71 3.93
CA ARG A 34 -2.54 17.39 4.16
C ARG A 34 -3.48 16.41 4.87
N GLY A 35 -4.32 16.91 5.77
CA GLY A 35 -5.38 16.15 6.43
C GLY A 35 -6.44 15.68 5.44
N SER A 36 -6.85 16.54 4.49
CA SER A 36 -7.81 16.23 3.44
C SER A 36 -7.18 15.48 2.25
N MET A 37 -5.89 15.68 1.96
CA MET A 37 -5.08 15.00 0.94
C MET A 37 -4.39 13.73 1.45
N SER A 38 -4.68 13.31 2.67
CA SER A 38 -4.56 11.91 3.09
C SER A 38 -5.56 11.08 2.27
N ALA A 39 -5.35 11.03 0.94
CA ALA A 39 -6.21 10.61 -0.18
C ALA A 39 -7.65 10.27 0.24
N SER A 40 -8.65 11.02 -0.23
CA SER A 40 -10.04 10.68 0.09
C SER A 40 -10.32 9.21 -0.27
N ASN A 41 -11.24 8.55 0.43
CA ASN A 41 -11.60 7.16 0.08
C ASN A 41 -12.11 7.04 -1.37
N ALA A 42 -12.58 8.14 -1.96
CA ALA A 42 -12.93 8.24 -3.38
C ALA A 42 -11.68 8.12 -4.26
N ASP A 43 -10.64 8.92 -4.03
CA ASP A 43 -9.40 8.86 -4.84
C ASP A 43 -8.74 7.47 -4.79
N ARG A 44 -8.73 6.84 -3.61
CA ARG A 44 -8.22 5.46 -3.44
C ARG A 44 -9.06 4.43 -4.20
N ARG A 45 -10.37 4.63 -4.21
CA ARG A 45 -11.32 3.76 -4.93
C ARG A 45 -11.11 3.91 -6.42
N ASP A 46 -11.06 5.13 -6.93
CA ASP A 46 -10.85 5.43 -8.35
C ASP A 46 -9.52 4.84 -8.85
N PHE A 47 -8.47 4.93 -8.02
CA PHE A 47 -7.21 4.26 -8.30
C PHE A 47 -7.37 2.74 -8.45
N LEU A 48 -7.98 2.05 -7.48
CA LEU A 48 -8.17 0.60 -7.56
C LEU A 48 -9.08 0.18 -8.73
N VAL A 49 -10.16 0.93 -8.98
CA VAL A 49 -11.03 0.69 -10.15
C VAL A 49 -10.24 0.74 -11.43
N ARG A 50 -9.35 1.73 -11.60
CA ARG A 50 -8.49 1.85 -12.78
C ARG A 50 -7.54 0.66 -12.90
N ILE A 51 -6.86 0.28 -11.81
CA ILE A 51 -5.95 -0.89 -11.82
C ILE A 51 -6.71 -2.16 -12.18
N PHE A 52 -7.82 -2.45 -11.51
CA PHE A 52 -8.58 -3.68 -11.75
C PHE A 52 -9.27 -3.69 -13.11
N GLY A 53 -9.74 -2.54 -13.59
CA GLY A 53 -10.25 -2.39 -14.96
C GLY A 53 -9.18 -2.67 -16.01
N SER A 54 -7.95 -2.19 -15.78
CA SER A 54 -6.79 -2.50 -16.63
C SER A 54 -6.43 -3.99 -16.58
N MET A 55 -6.38 -4.61 -15.39
CA MET A 55 -6.13 -6.05 -15.23
C MET A 55 -7.20 -6.91 -15.91
N LYS A 56 -8.46 -6.46 -15.89
CA LYS A 56 -9.56 -7.10 -16.63
C LYS A 56 -9.38 -6.97 -18.14
N SER A 57 -9.04 -5.78 -18.61
CA SER A 57 -8.79 -5.50 -20.04
C SER A 57 -7.59 -6.28 -20.59
N SER A 58 -6.58 -6.54 -19.77
CA SER A 58 -5.42 -7.37 -20.14
C SER A 58 -5.66 -8.88 -19.95
N GLY A 59 -6.85 -9.30 -19.51
CA GLY A 59 -7.22 -10.71 -19.32
C GLY A 59 -6.57 -11.41 -18.12
N VAL A 60 -5.94 -10.66 -17.20
CA VAL A 60 -5.37 -11.19 -15.94
C VAL A 60 -6.49 -11.50 -14.95
N VAL A 61 -7.51 -10.64 -14.93
CA VAL A 61 -8.72 -10.78 -14.13
C VAL A 61 -9.89 -11.02 -15.08
N GLU A 62 -10.73 -12.01 -14.78
CA GLU A 62 -11.92 -12.30 -15.58
C GLU A 62 -13.07 -11.37 -15.20
N ASP A 63 -13.21 -11.09 -13.90
CA ASP A 63 -14.24 -10.21 -13.38
C ASP A 63 -13.85 -9.48 -12.09
N VAL A 64 -14.48 -8.33 -11.87
CA VAL A 64 -14.24 -7.45 -10.72
C VAL A 64 -15.58 -7.09 -10.09
N ILE A 65 -15.82 -7.57 -8.87
CA ILE A 65 -16.98 -7.17 -8.06
C ILE A 65 -16.51 -6.09 -7.08
N MET A 66 -17.09 -4.92 -7.26
CA MET A 66 -16.85 -3.74 -6.44
C MET A 66 -17.57 -3.87 -5.08
N PRO A 67 -17.00 -3.33 -3.98
CA PRO A 67 -17.71 -3.24 -2.72
C PRO A 67 -18.99 -2.41 -2.88
N GLN A 68 -20.06 -2.81 -2.22
CA GLN A 68 -21.29 -2.01 -2.19
C GLN A 68 -21.03 -0.70 -1.41
N TYR A 69 -21.68 0.39 -1.83
CA TYR A 69 -21.52 1.72 -1.21
C TYR A 69 -21.68 1.66 0.32
N GLY A 70 -20.78 2.30 1.07
CA GLY A 70 -20.78 2.32 2.54
C GLY A 70 -19.40 2.04 3.14
N ASP A 71 -19.39 1.29 4.24
CA ASP A 71 -18.19 0.91 5.03
C ASP A 71 -17.41 -0.28 4.44
N ASP A 72 -17.94 -0.93 3.40
CA ASP A 72 -17.26 -2.06 2.74
C ASP A 72 -16.13 -1.55 1.83
N THR A 73 -14.95 -2.15 2.00
CA THR A 73 -13.75 -1.83 1.24
C THR A 73 -13.12 -3.08 0.60
N VAL A 74 -13.88 -4.17 0.52
CA VAL A 74 -13.43 -5.45 -0.02
C VAL A 74 -13.85 -5.59 -1.49
N TYR A 75 -12.86 -5.68 -2.36
CA TYR A 75 -13.01 -5.97 -3.78
C TYR A 75 -12.83 -7.46 -3.99
N ARG A 76 -13.61 -8.05 -4.91
CA ARG A 76 -13.44 -9.44 -5.33
C ARG A 76 -12.99 -9.48 -6.78
N LEU A 77 -11.84 -10.08 -7.01
CA LEU A 77 -11.26 -10.28 -8.34
C LEU A 77 -11.36 -11.76 -8.68
N ARG A 78 -12.01 -12.11 -9.79
CA ARG A 78 -11.94 -13.47 -10.33
C ARG A 78 -10.64 -13.59 -11.13
N VAL A 79 -9.63 -14.24 -10.57
CA VAL A 79 -8.31 -14.36 -11.18
C VAL A 79 -8.16 -15.77 -11.76
N ARG A 80 -7.75 -15.88 -13.03
CA ARG A 80 -7.53 -17.17 -13.68
C ARG A 80 -6.44 -17.95 -12.93
N ASP A 81 -6.64 -19.27 -12.78
CA ASP A 81 -5.71 -20.20 -12.10
C ASP A 81 -5.47 -19.96 -10.60
N VAL A 82 -6.04 -18.90 -10.02
CA VAL A 82 -5.98 -18.59 -8.57
C VAL A 82 -7.34 -18.77 -7.91
N GLY A 83 -8.41 -18.35 -8.59
CA GLY A 83 -9.77 -18.28 -8.03
C GLY A 83 -10.14 -16.86 -7.60
N ASP A 84 -11.01 -16.74 -6.61
CA ASP A 84 -11.47 -15.44 -6.13
C ASP A 84 -10.43 -14.82 -5.18
N VAL A 85 -9.88 -13.66 -5.55
CA VAL A 85 -8.93 -12.89 -4.74
C VAL A 85 -9.66 -11.72 -4.07
N ALA A 86 -9.52 -11.60 -2.75
CA ALA A 86 -10.04 -10.47 -1.99
C ALA A 86 -8.98 -9.38 -1.85
N VAL A 87 -9.31 -8.14 -2.21
CA VAL A 87 -8.47 -6.97 -1.93
C VAL A 87 -9.21 -6.05 -0.96
N ILE A 88 -8.61 -5.82 0.21
CA ILE A 88 -9.15 -4.95 1.25
C ILE A 88 -8.44 -3.59 1.16
N GLN A 89 -9.12 -2.58 0.61
CA GLN A 89 -8.57 -1.23 0.48
C GLN A 89 -8.43 -0.58 1.87
N LYS A 90 -7.25 0.00 2.14
CA LYS A 90 -6.96 0.83 3.32
C LYS A 90 -6.12 2.05 2.95
N GLY A 91 -6.13 3.06 3.82
CA GLY A 91 -5.26 4.23 3.73
C GLY A 91 -3.86 3.99 4.28
N CYS A 92 -3.14 5.08 4.59
CA CYS A 92 -1.80 4.98 5.17
C CYS A 92 -1.80 4.17 6.49
N PRO A 93 -0.77 3.32 6.71
CA PRO A 93 -0.65 2.52 7.94
C PRO A 93 0.02 3.32 9.08
N ASP A 94 -0.32 4.60 9.24
CA ASP A 94 0.37 5.56 10.13
C ASP A 94 -0.50 6.14 11.26
N GLY A 95 -1.79 5.78 11.37
CA GLY A 95 -2.66 6.35 12.41
C GLY A 95 -4.12 5.90 12.33
N ALA A 96 -5.02 6.69 12.95
CA ALA A 96 -6.43 6.39 13.26
C ALA A 96 -7.28 5.72 12.16
N HIS A 97 -6.83 5.74 10.90
CA HIS A 97 -7.52 5.23 9.72
C HIS A 97 -7.16 3.79 9.28
N SER A 98 -6.29 3.06 9.99
CA SER A 98 -6.18 1.60 9.79
C SER A 98 -7.29 0.89 10.57
N SER A 99 -8.53 0.96 10.06
CA SER A 99 -9.67 0.30 10.70
C SER A 99 -9.37 -1.20 10.87
N LEU A 100 -9.55 -1.70 12.10
CA LEU A 100 -9.54 -3.14 12.40
C LEU A 100 -10.83 -3.81 11.90
N ASN A 101 -11.79 -3.02 11.42
CA ASN A 101 -13.05 -3.49 10.87
C ASN A 101 -12.86 -4.00 9.45
N TRP A 102 -12.45 -5.26 9.36
CA TRP A 102 -12.42 -6.08 8.14
C TRP A 102 -12.27 -7.54 8.57
N SER A 103 -12.75 -8.45 7.74
CA SER A 103 -12.57 -9.89 7.89
C SER A 103 -12.02 -10.46 6.60
N VAL A 104 -11.30 -11.57 6.70
CA VAL A 104 -10.93 -12.36 5.53
C VAL A 104 -12.18 -13.09 5.05
N PRO A 105 -12.64 -12.86 3.80
CA PRO A 105 -13.82 -13.53 3.30
C PRO A 105 -13.58 -15.03 3.11
N SER A 106 -14.53 -15.88 3.50
CA SER A 106 -14.40 -17.34 3.35
C SER A 106 -14.40 -17.84 1.90
N TRP A 107 -14.84 -17.00 0.96
CA TRP A 107 -14.82 -17.31 -0.47
C TRP A 107 -13.46 -17.02 -1.12
N ALA A 108 -12.55 -16.33 -0.44
CA ALA A 108 -11.30 -15.88 -1.03
C ALA A 108 -10.25 -17.00 -1.02
N ALA A 109 -9.67 -17.27 -2.19
CA ALA A 109 -8.50 -18.15 -2.33
C ALA A 109 -7.22 -17.45 -1.85
N GLU A 110 -7.10 -16.14 -2.13
CA GLU A 110 -6.05 -15.28 -1.58
C GLU A 110 -6.65 -13.93 -1.15
N THR A 111 -6.16 -13.34 -0.07
CA THR A 111 -6.64 -12.08 0.53
C THR A 111 -5.51 -11.12 0.82
N TYR A 112 -5.65 -9.89 0.35
CA TYR A 112 -4.62 -8.86 0.47
C TYR A 112 -5.15 -7.61 1.16
N LEU A 113 -4.38 -7.11 2.13
CA LEU A 113 -4.58 -5.75 2.65
C LEU A 113 -3.79 -4.77 1.79
N TRP A 114 -4.46 -3.85 1.10
CA TRP A 114 -3.80 -2.90 0.21
C TRP A 114 -3.83 -1.49 0.81
N TRP A 115 -2.67 -1.04 1.29
CA TRP A 115 -2.44 0.32 1.78
C TRP A 115 -2.10 1.25 0.63
N ILE A 116 -3.00 2.19 0.35
CA ILE A 116 -2.81 3.26 -0.64
C ILE A 116 -2.50 4.54 0.15
N CYS A 117 -1.23 4.93 0.09
CA CYS A 117 -0.69 5.96 0.96
C CYS A 117 0.03 7.04 0.16
N SER A 118 -0.49 8.27 0.21
CA SER A 118 0.14 9.47 -0.37
C SER A 118 1.20 10.08 0.54
N SER A 119 1.27 9.67 1.82
CA SER A 119 2.17 10.24 2.81
C SER A 119 3.65 10.12 2.43
N MET A 120 4.36 11.24 2.56
CA MET A 120 5.81 11.37 2.37
C MET A 120 6.58 11.38 3.69
N ASN A 121 5.89 11.24 4.83
CA ASN A 121 6.49 11.42 6.15
C ASN A 121 7.49 10.32 6.51
N TYR A 122 7.34 9.12 5.92
CA TYR A 122 8.26 8.01 6.14
C TYR A 122 8.56 7.24 4.85
N HIS A 123 9.70 6.56 4.81
CA HIS A 123 10.00 5.56 3.80
C HIS A 123 8.96 4.42 3.82
N PRO A 124 8.63 3.80 2.68
CA PRO A 124 7.65 2.71 2.60
C PRO A 124 7.88 1.59 3.62
N GLY A 125 9.13 1.18 3.83
CA GLY A 125 9.46 0.12 4.80
C GLY A 125 9.06 0.44 6.24
N VAL A 126 9.13 1.72 6.64
CA VAL A 126 8.70 2.16 7.98
C VAL A 126 7.17 2.12 8.08
N HIS A 127 6.45 2.51 7.03
CA HIS A 127 5.00 2.39 6.97
C HIS A 127 4.55 0.93 7.09
N ILE A 128 5.19 0.02 6.35
CA ILE A 128 4.94 -1.42 6.43
C ILE A 128 5.19 -1.92 7.86
N ALA A 129 6.34 -1.60 8.46
CA ALA A 129 6.68 -2.03 9.82
C ALA A 129 5.67 -1.57 10.85
N LYS A 130 5.25 -0.29 10.80
CA LYS A 130 4.22 0.26 11.68
C LYS A 130 2.86 -0.41 11.47
N GLY A 131 2.43 -0.60 10.21
CA GLY A 131 1.16 -1.24 9.87
C GLY A 131 1.09 -2.68 10.34
N VAL A 132 2.12 -3.48 10.02
CA VAL A 132 2.24 -4.87 10.45
C VAL A 132 2.29 -4.97 11.96
N GLY A 133 3.14 -4.17 12.62
CA GLY A 133 3.26 -4.16 14.07
C GLY A 133 1.94 -3.82 14.79
N ARG A 134 1.14 -2.91 14.25
CA ARG A 134 -0.18 -2.56 14.79
C ARG A 134 -1.21 -3.66 14.58
N LEU A 135 -1.24 -4.27 13.40
CA LEU A 135 -2.24 -5.28 13.05
C LEU A 135 -1.83 -6.70 13.47
N LYS A 136 -0.64 -6.89 14.07
CA LYS A 136 -0.11 -8.21 14.46
C LYS A 136 -1.11 -9.04 15.27
N LYS A 137 -1.81 -8.44 16.24
CA LYS A 137 -2.80 -9.16 17.05
C LYS A 137 -3.99 -9.65 16.22
N LYS A 138 -4.39 -8.88 15.21
CA LYS A 138 -5.48 -9.25 14.31
C LYS A 138 -5.04 -10.33 13.32
N PHE A 139 -3.83 -10.22 12.76
CA PHE A 139 -3.27 -11.24 11.87
C PHE A 139 -3.06 -12.59 12.55
N LEU A 140 -2.77 -12.58 13.85
CA LEU A 140 -2.49 -13.78 14.64
C LEU A 140 -3.68 -14.23 15.51
N SER A 141 -4.85 -13.64 15.31
CA SER A 141 -6.04 -14.02 16.08
C SER A 141 -6.58 -15.34 15.55
N GLU A 142 -6.75 -16.34 16.42
CA GLU A 142 -7.37 -17.63 16.06
C GLU A 142 -8.82 -17.49 15.59
N ALA A 143 -9.48 -16.38 15.94
CA ALA A 143 -10.86 -16.09 15.57
C ALA A 143 -11.03 -15.50 14.16
N ALA A 144 -9.93 -15.16 13.46
CA ALA A 144 -9.99 -14.59 12.10
C ALA A 144 -8.93 -15.22 11.20
N PRO A 145 -9.26 -15.57 9.94
CA PRO A 145 -8.24 -16.02 9.01
C PRO A 145 -7.21 -14.91 8.79
N MET A 146 -5.94 -15.28 8.67
CA MET A 146 -4.85 -14.37 8.35
C MET A 146 -4.94 -13.96 6.87
N VAL A 147 -4.64 -12.70 6.55
CA VAL A 147 -4.48 -12.26 5.16
C VAL A 147 -3.24 -12.91 4.56
N ASP A 148 -3.25 -13.14 3.26
CA ASP A 148 -2.16 -13.81 2.53
C ASP A 148 -1.04 -12.86 2.13
N GLY A 149 -1.34 -11.56 2.07
CA GLY A 149 -0.33 -10.55 1.89
C GLY A 149 -0.75 -9.14 2.28
N VAL A 150 0.25 -8.27 2.31
CA VAL A 150 0.06 -6.82 2.38
C VAL A 150 0.68 -6.17 1.15
N VAL A 151 -0.04 -5.21 0.59
CA VAL A 151 0.39 -4.43 -0.57
C VAL A 151 0.48 -2.98 -0.16
N PHE A 152 1.58 -2.32 -0.47
CA PHE A 152 1.76 -0.88 -0.24
C PHE A 152 2.01 -0.16 -1.55
N TYR A 153 1.20 0.86 -1.80
CA TYR A 153 1.33 1.72 -2.96
C TYR A 153 1.48 3.18 -2.54
N ASN A 154 2.40 3.86 -3.22
CA ASN A 154 2.56 5.29 -3.16
C ASN A 154 2.95 5.75 -4.56
N GLU A 155 2.11 6.60 -5.16
CA GLU A 155 2.26 7.11 -6.54
C GLU A 155 3.56 7.89 -6.78
N LEU A 156 4.16 8.46 -5.73
CA LEU A 156 5.38 9.25 -5.81
C LEU A 156 6.64 8.37 -5.76
N CYS A 157 6.53 7.07 -5.44
CA CYS A 157 7.67 6.15 -5.47
C CYS A 157 8.36 6.15 -6.84
N GLY A 158 9.70 6.22 -6.85
CA GLY A 158 10.51 6.27 -8.06
C GLY A 158 10.63 7.67 -8.68
N SER A 159 9.98 8.69 -8.10
CA SER A 159 10.24 10.09 -8.45
C SER A 159 11.57 10.59 -7.86
N ALA A 160 12.08 11.71 -8.37
CA ALA A 160 13.25 12.38 -7.80
C ALA A 160 13.07 12.73 -6.31
N ARG A 161 11.83 13.01 -5.88
CA ARG A 161 11.50 13.35 -4.48
C ARG A 161 11.30 12.11 -3.59
N ARG A 162 11.12 10.92 -4.18
CA ARG A 162 11.03 9.65 -3.46
C ARG A 162 11.73 8.54 -4.26
N PRO A 163 13.07 8.56 -4.31
CA PRO A 163 13.82 7.53 -5.02
C PRO A 163 13.43 6.14 -4.50
N CYS A 164 13.06 5.24 -5.40
CA CYS A 164 12.74 3.89 -5.01
C CYS A 164 13.98 3.02 -5.24
N PRO A 165 14.45 2.24 -4.25
CA PRO A 165 15.54 1.30 -4.48
C PRO A 165 15.15 0.23 -5.53
N ARG A 166 13.85 -0.01 -5.70
CA ARG A 166 13.27 -0.83 -6.78
C ARG A 166 13.47 -0.17 -8.16
N SER A 167 13.36 1.16 -8.28
CA SER A 167 13.54 1.88 -9.55
C SER A 167 15.01 2.10 -9.95
N ALA A 168 15.97 1.58 -9.19
CA ALA A 168 17.39 1.59 -9.58
C ALA A 168 17.75 0.48 -10.61
N GLY A 169 16.76 -0.32 -11.00
CA GLY A 169 16.81 -1.25 -12.14
C GLY A 169 15.67 -0.97 -13.13
N PRO A 170 15.48 -1.82 -14.16
CA PRO A 170 14.51 -1.62 -15.26
C PRO A 170 13.05 -1.81 -14.84
N LEU A 171 12.69 -1.51 -13.59
CA LEU A 171 11.30 -1.58 -13.17
C LEU A 171 10.50 -0.51 -13.91
N ALA A 172 9.73 -1.00 -14.87
CA ALA A 172 8.82 -0.25 -15.69
C ALA A 172 7.91 0.57 -14.79
N ARG A 173 8.14 1.87 -14.75
CA ARG A 173 7.06 2.78 -14.40
C ARG A 173 6.09 2.70 -15.56
N SER A 174 4.97 2.01 -15.37
CA SER A 174 3.88 2.09 -16.34
C SER A 174 3.48 3.56 -16.44
N ALA A 175 3.45 4.12 -17.65
CA ALA A 175 3.01 5.49 -17.87
C ALA A 175 1.58 5.71 -17.36
N GLU A 176 0.77 4.65 -17.36
CA GLU A 176 -0.63 4.67 -16.98
C GLU A 176 -0.86 4.32 -15.50
N LEU A 177 -0.14 3.33 -14.96
CA LEU A 177 -0.38 2.78 -13.61
C LEU A 177 0.58 3.35 -12.54
N GLY A 178 1.66 4.01 -12.96
CA GLY A 178 2.71 4.50 -12.08
C GLY A 178 3.68 3.39 -11.63
N PRO A 179 4.31 3.53 -10.46
CA PRO A 179 5.31 2.57 -10.00
C PRO A 179 4.67 1.24 -9.56
N PRO A 180 5.38 0.10 -9.68
CA PRO A 180 4.90 -1.16 -9.11
C PRO A 180 4.74 -1.05 -7.59
N PRO A 181 3.67 -1.65 -7.01
CA PRO A 181 3.49 -1.66 -5.57
C PRO A 181 4.56 -2.52 -4.87
N CYS A 182 4.76 -2.28 -3.57
CA CYS A 182 5.52 -3.17 -2.71
C CYS A 182 4.58 -4.28 -2.20
N VAL A 183 4.82 -5.52 -2.58
CA VAL A 183 4.02 -6.68 -2.15
C VAL A 183 4.81 -7.50 -1.14
N TYR A 184 4.15 -7.92 -0.06
CA TYR A 184 4.73 -8.77 0.97
C TYR A 184 3.81 -9.96 1.25
N VAL A 185 4.34 -11.17 1.17
CA VAL A 185 3.63 -12.39 1.53
C VAL A 185 3.61 -12.55 3.04
N MET A 186 2.41 -12.75 3.58
CA MET A 186 2.14 -12.97 4.99
C MET A 186 2.10 -14.47 5.30
N PRO A 187 2.24 -14.85 6.58
CA PRO A 187 2.16 -16.25 6.96
C PRO A 187 0.82 -16.90 6.69
N ASP A 188 0.86 -18.23 6.59
CA ASP A 188 -0.30 -19.08 6.83
C ASP A 188 -0.31 -19.56 8.29
N ALA A 189 -1.35 -20.30 8.67
CA ALA A 189 -1.50 -20.81 10.02
C ALA A 189 -0.40 -21.79 10.45
N GLU A 190 0.28 -22.45 9.51
CA GLU A 190 1.20 -23.56 9.77
C GLU A 190 2.66 -23.10 9.89
N ARG A 191 3.11 -22.21 9.00
CA ARG A 191 4.55 -22.00 8.72
C ARG A 191 5.09 -20.70 9.26
N TRP A 192 4.22 -19.78 9.73
CA TRP A 192 4.60 -18.47 10.29
C TRP A 192 5.50 -17.59 9.37
N ASN A 193 5.73 -18.04 8.13
CA ASN A 193 6.54 -17.50 7.03
C ASN A 193 7.87 -16.85 7.47
N TRP A 194 8.51 -17.39 8.51
CA TRP A 194 9.75 -16.85 9.05
C TRP A 194 10.93 -17.02 8.08
N GLU A 195 11.00 -18.17 7.41
CA GLU A 195 12.03 -18.51 6.42
C GLU A 195 11.64 -18.16 4.97
N ASN A 196 10.48 -17.55 4.78
CA ASN A 196 10.03 -17.03 3.49
C ASN A 196 9.77 -18.12 2.41
N GLU A 197 9.10 -19.20 2.81
CA GLU A 197 8.83 -20.37 1.96
C GLU A 197 7.49 -20.29 1.22
N ARG A 198 6.64 -19.33 1.59
CA ARG A 198 5.30 -19.21 1.02
C ARG A 198 5.34 -18.45 -0.31
N VAL A 199 4.83 -19.09 -1.37
CA VAL A 199 4.67 -18.51 -2.70
C VAL A 199 3.18 -18.42 -3.01
N LEU A 200 2.75 -17.26 -3.50
CA LEU A 200 1.37 -16.97 -3.88
C LEU A 200 1.34 -16.48 -5.33
N GLN A 201 0.21 -16.68 -6.01
CA GLN A 201 0.12 -16.42 -7.44
C GLN A 201 -0.29 -14.97 -7.73
N PHE A 202 -1.20 -14.37 -6.96
CA PHE A 202 -1.62 -13.00 -7.21
C PHE A 202 -0.49 -11.95 -7.15
N PRO A 203 0.52 -12.03 -6.25
CA PRO A 203 1.64 -11.10 -6.22
C PRO A 203 2.43 -11.08 -7.53
N ARG A 204 2.59 -12.25 -8.17
CA ARG A 204 3.26 -12.39 -9.46
C ARG A 204 2.47 -11.69 -10.54
N LEU A 205 1.19 -12.03 -10.68
CA LEU A 205 0.29 -11.45 -11.68
C LEU A 205 0.17 -9.93 -11.53
N LEU A 206 0.07 -9.45 -10.29
CA LEU A 206 0.01 -8.03 -9.99
C LEU A 206 1.29 -7.32 -10.42
N LEU A 207 2.48 -7.82 -10.02
CA LEU A 207 3.74 -7.17 -10.38
C LEU A 207 3.98 -7.20 -11.90
N GLN A 208 3.62 -8.29 -12.58
CA GLN A 208 3.69 -8.38 -14.04
C GLN A 208 2.78 -7.38 -14.73
N HIS A 209 1.58 -7.15 -14.21
CA HIS A 209 0.68 -6.13 -14.73
C HIS A 209 1.27 -4.71 -14.61
N PHE A 210 2.12 -4.46 -13.62
CA PHE A 210 2.91 -3.23 -13.49
C PHE A 210 4.22 -3.26 -14.29
N GLY A 211 4.45 -4.27 -15.13
CA GLY A 211 5.61 -4.38 -16.02
C GLY A 211 6.86 -4.96 -15.38
N VAL A 212 6.76 -5.62 -14.22
CA VAL A 212 7.87 -6.42 -13.69
C VAL A 212 7.99 -7.69 -14.53
N ARG A 213 9.18 -7.97 -15.07
CA ARG A 213 9.42 -9.17 -15.86
C ARG A 213 9.26 -10.42 -15.00
N ASP A 214 8.84 -11.51 -15.64
CA ASP A 214 8.57 -12.80 -15.00
C ASP A 214 9.76 -13.31 -14.17
N GLU A 215 10.96 -13.23 -14.75
CA GLU A 215 12.21 -13.64 -14.11
C GLU A 215 12.60 -12.75 -12.90
N ASP A 216 12.06 -11.54 -12.82
CA ASP A 216 12.39 -10.59 -11.77
C ASP A 216 11.40 -10.65 -10.59
N VAL A 217 10.20 -11.24 -10.75
CA VAL A 217 9.11 -11.17 -9.76
C VAL A 217 9.55 -11.60 -8.36
N GLU A 218 10.20 -12.75 -8.23
CA GLU A 218 10.57 -13.31 -6.91
C GLU A 218 11.55 -12.41 -6.14
N SER A 219 12.34 -11.63 -6.88
CA SER A 219 13.27 -10.65 -6.33
C SER A 219 12.59 -9.32 -5.94
N HIS A 220 11.28 -9.19 -6.18
CA HIS A 220 10.46 -8.02 -5.84
C HIS A 220 9.34 -8.32 -4.83
N VAL A 221 9.05 -9.60 -4.57
CA VAL A 221 8.11 -10.00 -3.52
C VAL A 221 8.84 -10.07 -2.18
N GLY A 222 8.40 -9.23 -1.24
CA GLY A 222 8.87 -9.25 0.14
C GLY A 222 8.11 -10.27 0.99
N ASN A 223 8.45 -10.34 2.28
CA ASN A 223 7.75 -11.21 3.21
C ASN A 223 7.65 -10.64 4.61
N VAL A 224 6.60 -11.05 5.29
CA VAL A 224 6.41 -10.86 6.72
C VAL A 224 6.44 -12.24 7.36
N GLY A 225 7.30 -12.41 8.35
CA GLY A 225 7.37 -13.58 9.19
C GLY A 225 7.10 -13.21 10.64
N PHE A 226 6.48 -14.12 11.36
CA PHE A 226 6.23 -14.00 12.80
C PHE A 226 6.94 -15.13 13.54
N ARG A 227 7.36 -14.87 14.77
CA ARG A 227 7.87 -15.93 15.66
C ARG A 227 7.41 -15.66 17.08
N ARG A 228 6.76 -16.65 17.70
CA ARG A 228 6.37 -16.55 19.11
C ARG A 228 7.62 -16.67 19.98
N GLY A 229 7.94 -15.59 20.69
CA GLY A 229 8.91 -15.59 21.79
C GLY A 229 8.25 -15.94 23.13
N SER A 230 9.03 -15.91 24.21
CA SER A 230 8.54 -16.23 25.56
C SER A 230 7.56 -15.21 26.14
N SER A 231 7.62 -13.95 25.70
CA SER A 231 6.77 -12.85 26.20
C SER A 231 6.20 -11.93 25.11
N ALA A 232 6.67 -12.05 23.88
CA ALA A 232 6.27 -11.21 22.75
C ALA A 232 6.31 -12.00 21.43
N VAL A 233 5.70 -11.43 20.39
CA VAL A 233 5.82 -11.96 19.02
C VAL A 233 6.83 -11.12 18.27
N ASP A 234 7.91 -11.75 17.84
CA ASP A 234 8.91 -11.17 16.95
C ASP A 234 8.31 -11.02 15.55
N VAL A 235 8.63 -9.91 14.88
CA VAL A 235 8.25 -9.68 13.48
C VAL A 235 9.52 -9.53 12.65
N LYS A 236 9.60 -10.27 11.54
CA LYS A 236 10.65 -10.13 10.52
C LYS A 236 10.00 -9.66 9.23
N ILE A 237 10.42 -8.52 8.70
CA ILE A 237 9.94 -7.99 7.43
C ILE A 237 11.11 -7.89 6.47
N THR A 238 11.09 -8.66 5.40
CA THR A 238 12.06 -8.56 4.32
C THR A 238 11.43 -7.82 3.16
N ALA A 239 11.97 -6.67 2.80
CA ALA A 239 11.64 -6.02 1.54
C ALA A 239 12.69 -6.40 0.50
N ARG A 240 12.27 -7.01 -0.61
CA ARG A 240 13.13 -7.28 -1.77
C ARG A 240 12.94 -6.21 -2.84
N PHE A 241 14.00 -5.86 -3.57
CA PHE A 241 13.96 -4.80 -4.57
C PHE A 241 14.95 -5.03 -5.72
N GLY A 242 15.00 -6.29 -6.16
CA GLY A 242 15.83 -6.78 -7.24
C GLY A 242 16.74 -7.94 -6.83
N PRO A 243 17.41 -8.59 -7.79
CA PRO A 243 18.28 -9.73 -7.53
C PRO A 243 19.35 -9.41 -6.49
N GLY A 244 19.42 -10.21 -5.42
CA GLY A 244 20.38 -10.03 -4.32
C GLY A 244 20.19 -8.78 -3.45
N ARG A 245 19.13 -7.98 -3.69
CA ARG A 245 18.91 -6.69 -3.01
C ARG A 245 17.72 -6.77 -2.07
N SER A 246 17.98 -6.68 -0.77
CA SER A 246 16.94 -6.69 0.25
C SER A 246 17.29 -5.86 1.48
N THR A 247 16.25 -5.47 2.23
CA THR A 247 16.37 -4.91 3.59
C THR A 247 15.54 -5.74 4.53
N VAL A 248 16.07 -6.01 5.73
CA VAL A 248 15.38 -6.75 6.78
C VAL A 248 15.12 -5.83 7.96
N HIS A 249 13.87 -5.75 8.37
CA HIS A 249 13.46 -5.15 9.64
C HIS A 249 13.08 -6.26 10.62
N ARG A 250 13.56 -6.17 11.88
CA ARG A 250 13.20 -7.07 12.96
C ARG A 250 12.76 -6.26 14.18
N SER A 251 11.69 -6.69 14.84
CA SER A 251 11.15 -6.08 16.07
C SER A 251 10.69 -7.14 17.05
#